data_AF-A0A5C4MAU9-F1
#
_entry.id   AF-A0A5C4MAU9-F1
#
_cell.length_a   1.000
_cell.length_b   1.000
_cell.length_c   1.000
_cell.angle_alpha   90.00
_cell.angle_beta   90.00
_cell.angle_gamma   90.00
#
_symmetry.space_group_name_H-M   'P 1'
#
loop_
_entity.id
_entity.type
_entity.pdbx_description
1 polymer ?
#
loop_
_entity_poly.entity_id
_entity_poly.type
_entity_poly.pdbx_seq_one_letter_code
_entity_poly.pdbx_strand_id
1 'polypeptide(L)' 'MDCARCLARPRACSDCVVTALLGPPDDAVRLDAEEGAALAALSSAGLVPPLRLVTAGESEPPADQ' A
#
# COMPACT_ATOMS: atom_id res chain seq x y z
N MET A 1 3.48 -19.52 8.85
CA MET A 1 3.44 -19.95 7.43
C MET A 1 4.49 -19.13 6.70
N ASP A 2 5.37 -19.74 5.91
CA ASP A 2 6.47 -19.04 5.23
C ASP A 2 6.03 -18.58 3.83
N CYS A 3 5.76 -17.28 3.70
CA CYS A 3 5.27 -16.67 2.46
C CYS A 3 6.30 -16.76 1.31
N ALA A 4 7.59 -16.98 1.58
CA ALA A 4 8.61 -17.17 0.55
C ALA A 4 8.49 -18.52 -0.18
N ARG A 5 7.82 -19.50 0.42
CA ARG A 5 7.65 -20.86 -0.11
C ARG A 5 6.21 -21.21 -0.51
N CYS A 6 5.30 -20.23 -0.45
CA CYS A 6 3.88 -20.47 -0.71
C CYS A 6 3.60 -20.63 -2.23
N LEU A 7 3.16 -21.83 -2.63
CA LEU A 7 2.82 -22.20 -4.01
C LEU A 7 1.61 -21.45 -4.59
N ALA A 8 0.88 -20.71 -3.77
CA ALA A 8 -0.33 -19.98 -4.17
C ALA A 8 -0.04 -18.54 -4.67
N ARG A 9 1.23 -18.11 -4.68
CA ARG A 9 1.70 -16.87 -5.31
C ARG A 9 1.66 -17.05 -6.84
N PRO A 10 0.80 -16.33 -7.58
CA PRO A 10 0.46 -14.93 -7.33
C PRO A 10 -1.04 -14.64 -7.13
N ARG A 11 -1.93 -15.63 -7.23
CA ARG A 11 -3.40 -15.40 -7.25
C ARG A 11 -4.06 -15.43 -5.87
N ALA A 12 -3.49 -16.15 -4.91
CA ALA A 12 -4.14 -16.34 -3.61
C ALA A 12 -3.62 -15.41 -2.51
N CYS A 13 -2.42 -14.82 -2.65
CA CYS A 13 -1.90 -13.91 -1.61
C CYS A 13 -2.67 -12.59 -1.53
N SER A 14 -3.21 -12.10 -2.66
CA SER A 14 -4.07 -10.92 -2.70
C SER A 14 -5.43 -11.12 -2.02
N ASP A 15 -5.83 -12.38 -1.79
CA ASP A 15 -7.05 -12.79 -1.08
C ASP A 15 -6.71 -13.62 0.19
N CYS A 16 -5.43 -13.65 0.59
CA CYS A 16 -5.01 -14.44 1.74
C CYS A 16 -5.31 -13.64 3.01
N VAL A 17 -5.97 -14.32 3.94
CA VAL A 17 -6.40 -13.81 5.26
C VAL A 17 -5.29 -13.09 6.05
N VAL A 18 -4.01 -13.27 5.70
CA VAL A 18 -2.87 -12.57 6.32
C VAL A 18 -2.94 -11.05 6.16
N THR A 19 -3.33 -10.54 4.98
CA THR A 19 -3.47 -9.08 4.77
C THR A 19 -4.70 -8.53 5.51
N ALA A 20 -5.74 -9.35 5.67
CA ALA A 20 -6.92 -9.00 6.45
C ALA A 20 -6.69 -9.08 7.97
N LEU A 21 -5.83 -9.99 8.43
CA LEU A 21 -5.53 -10.23 9.85
C LEU A 21 -4.50 -9.26 10.42
N LEU A 22 -3.51 -8.85 9.63
CA LEU A 22 -2.47 -7.93 10.09
C LEU A 22 -2.88 -6.46 9.95
N GLY A 23 -3.97 -6.18 9.22
CA GLY A 23 -4.39 -4.82 8.90
C GLY A 23 -3.34 -4.07 8.06
N PRO A 24 -3.67 -2.88 7.55
CA PRO A 24 -2.62 -1.94 7.18
C PRO A 24 -1.76 -1.67 8.44
N PRO A 25 -0.44 -1.46 8.30
CA PRO A 25 0.38 -1.02 9.42
C PRO A 25 -0.27 0.19 10.10
N ASP A 26 -0.21 0.26 11.43
CA ASP A 26 -0.82 1.34 12.22
C ASP A 26 -0.33 2.73 11.80
N ASP A 27 0.87 2.80 11.24
CA ASP A 27 1.46 4.00 10.67
C ASP A 27 1.18 4.14 9.17
N ALA A 28 0.68 5.32 8.78
CA ALA A 28 0.57 5.70 7.38
C ALA A 28 1.96 5.64 6.71
N VAL A 29 2.07 4.84 5.65
CA VAL A 29 3.29 4.78 4.83
C VAL A 29 3.47 6.14 4.14
N ARG A 30 4.55 6.83 4.48
CA ARG A 30 4.94 8.08 3.84
C ARG A 30 5.84 7.76 2.67
N LEU A 31 5.46 8.26 1.50
CA LEU A 31 6.23 8.14 0.27
C LEU A 31 6.78 9.51 -0.07
N ASP A 32 8.04 9.57 -0.45
CA ASP A 32 8.56 10.73 -1.15
C ASP A 32 8.11 10.76 -2.63
N ALA A 33 8.52 11.82 -3.33
CA ALA A 33 8.11 12.01 -4.73
C ALA A 33 8.69 10.94 -5.67
N GLU A 34 9.90 10.46 -5.41
CA GLU A 34 10.57 9.44 -6.24
C GLU A 34 9.95 8.06 -6.00
N GLU A 35 9.70 7.72 -4.74
CA GLU A 35 9.00 6.49 -4.36
C GLU A 35 7.58 6.46 -4.92
N GLY A 36 6.84 7.58 -4.82
CA GLY A 36 5.52 7.74 -5.42
C GLY A 36 5.54 7.55 -6.94
N ALA A 37 6.55 8.11 -7.62
CA ALA A 37 6.73 7.95 -9.07
C ALA A 37 7.06 6.50 -9.45
N ALA A 38 7.91 5.82 -8.67
CA ALA A 38 8.25 4.41 -8.89
C ALA A 38 6.99 3.52 -8.76
N LEU A 39 6.19 3.73 -7.72
CA LEU A 39 4.92 3.02 -7.52
C LEU A 39 3.94 3.30 -8.66
N ALA A 40 3.88 4.54 -9.16
CA ALA A 40 3.02 4.91 -10.28
C ALA A 40 3.42 4.16 -11.57
N ALA A 41 4.73 4.04 -11.82
CA ALA A 41 5.26 3.28 -12.95
C ALA A 41 4.87 1.79 -12.84
N LEU A 42 5.05 1.18 -11.67
CA LEU A 42 4.65 -0.21 -11.41
C LEU A 42 3.13 -0.42 -11.59
N SER A 43 2.32 0.53 -11.13
CA SER A 43 0.87 0.48 -11.28
C SER A 43 0.46 0.57 -12.74
N SER A 44 1.08 1.46 -13.52
CA SER A 44 0.81 1.60 -14.96
C SER A 44 1.17 0.34 -15.75
N ALA A 45 2.17 -0.40 -15.27
CA ALA A 45 2.58 -1.69 -15.83
C ALA A 45 1.72 -2.88 -15.34
N GLY A 46 0.77 -2.65 -14.42
CA GLY A 46 -0.08 -3.70 -13.85
C GLY A 46 0.65 -4.63 -12.85
N LEU A 47 1.82 -4.22 -12.35
CA LEU A 47 2.62 -5.01 -11.41
C LEU A 47 2.19 -4.83 -9.95
N VAL A 48 1.47 -3.76 -9.65
CA VAL A 48 0.83 -3.49 -8.35
C VAL A 48 -0.62 -3.06 -8.56
N PRO A 49 -1.50 -3.20 -7.54
CA PRO A 49 -2.86 -2.68 -7.61
C PRO A 49 -2.91 -1.16 -7.88
N PRO A 50 -4.03 -0.64 -8.41
CA PRO A 50 -4.20 0.79 -8.65
C PRO A 50 -3.95 1.62 -7.39
N LEU A 51 -3.10 2.65 -7.51
CA LEU A 51 -2.73 3.51 -6.40
C LEU A 51 -3.91 4.35 -5.91
N ARG A 52 -4.09 4.43 -4.59
CA ARG A 52 -5.06 5.30 -3.90
C ARG A 52 -4.35 6.19 -2.88
N LEU A 53 -3.32 6.90 -3.33
CA LEU A 53 -2.52 7.78 -2.47
C LEU A 53 -3.36 8.97 -2.02
N VAL A 54 -3.20 9.36 -0.76
CA VAL A 54 -3.80 10.59 -0.19
C VAL A 54 -2.68 11.61 -0.06
N THR A 55 -2.83 12.78 -0.68
CA THR A 55 -1.88 13.88 -0.51
C THR A 55 -2.10 14.55 0.84
N ALA A 56 -1.01 14.80 1.58
CA ALA A 56 -1.05 15.63 2.78
C ALA A 56 -1.21 17.11 2.39
N GLY A 57 -2.35 17.44 1.78
CA GLY A 57 -2.67 18.78 1.28
C GLY A 57 -3.76 19.51 2.05
N GLU A 58 -4.48 18.86 2.98
CA GLU A 58 -5.71 19.46 3.54
C GLU A 58 -6.14 18.96 4.92
N SER A 59 -5.28 18.26 5.66
CA SER A 59 -5.58 17.80 7.03
C SER A 59 -4.53 18.27 8.02
N GLU A 60 -4.33 19.58 8.06
CA GLU A 60 -4.01 20.24 9.33
C GLU A 60 -5.38 20.58 9.96
N PRO A 61 -5.79 19.97 11.09
CA PRO A 61 -6.94 20.48 11.82
C PRO A 61 -6.64 21.95 12.19
N PRO A 62 -7.61 22.87 12.14
CA PRO A 62 -7.35 24.26 12.47
C PRO A 62 -6.70 24.32 13.85
N ALA A 63 -5.49 24.88 13.91
CA ALA A 63 -4.75 25.13 15.14
C ALA A 63 -5.40 26.28 15.91
N ASP A 64 -6.64 26.04 16.36
CA ASP A 64 -7.33 26.77 17.44
C ASP A 64 -8.61 25.98 17.81
N GLN A 65 -8.49 25.06 18.78
CA GLN A 65 -9.59 24.61 19.64
C GLN A 65 -9.07 24.35 21.05
#